data_AF-A0A1T0AC51-F1
#
_entry.id   AF-A0A1T0AC51-F1
#
_cell.length_a   1.000
_cell.length_b   1.000
_cell.length_c   1.000
_cell.angle_alpha   90.00
_cell.angle_beta   90.00
_cell.angle_gamma   90.00
#
_symmetry.space_group_name_H-M   'P 1'
#
loop_
_entity.id
_entity.type
_entity.pdbx_description
1 polymer ?
#
loop_
_entity_poly.entity_id
_entity_poly.type
_entity_poly.pdbx_seq_one_letter_code
_entity_poly.pdbx_strand_id
1 'polypeptide(L)'
;MQLKSLSDMPKTLDDLFADDDLGLFANVKAKNQTRSLSALAQKFLEITDFVEEKGREPNPQGDLSEKQLARSLDKIRSNEAQCKELAEFDRLQLLAGKPNALNQREEKTVAEAVMVEKVDAENPPAEEAIEEEIEKKIEEIIEARTLQNIATEKTVVEQVVQAVEKLENFADKQEKNDTSPNEAKITVTTPQSTSQWVENATHDSQNRPVMVQNKEEAQCPKSKRPFLTALMICLMMILLVYWIWAM
;
A
#
# COMPACT_ATOMS: atom_id res chain seq x y z
N MET A 1 29.88 8.37 -46.44
CA MET A 1 29.16 7.39 -45.60
C MET A 1 28.03 6.86 -46.45
N GLN A 2 28.11 5.60 -46.90
CA GLN A 2 27.04 4.98 -47.67
C GLN A 2 25.92 4.61 -46.68
N LEU A 3 24.72 5.15 -46.88
CA LEU A 3 23.55 4.75 -46.11
C LEU A 3 23.18 3.33 -46.56
N LYS A 4 23.30 2.35 -45.65
CA LYS A 4 22.88 0.96 -45.90
C LYS A 4 21.40 0.96 -46.32
N SER A 5 21.10 0.21 -47.38
CA SER A 5 19.75 0.06 -47.94
C SER A 5 18.80 -0.53 -46.89
N LEU A 6 17.50 -0.23 -46.96
CA LEU A 6 16.49 -0.78 -46.04
C LEU A 6 16.43 -2.33 -46.07
N SER A 7 16.96 -2.95 -47.13
CA SER A 7 17.13 -4.40 -47.25
C SER A 7 18.22 -5.00 -46.36
N ASP A 8 19.15 -4.17 -45.89
CA ASP A 8 20.33 -4.56 -45.09
C ASP A 8 20.10 -4.32 -43.59
N MET A 9 18.83 -4.17 -43.18
CA MET A 9 18.48 -4.12 -41.77
C MET A 9 18.80 -5.49 -41.14
N PRO A 10 19.52 -5.52 -40.01
CA PRO A 10 19.88 -6.77 -39.34
C PRO A 10 18.60 -7.54 -38.97
N LYS A 11 18.58 -8.83 -39.31
CA LYS A 11 17.39 -9.69 -39.16
C LYS A 11 17.43 -10.46 -37.85
N THR A 12 18.61 -10.60 -37.27
CA THR A 12 18.85 -11.30 -36.01
C THR A 12 19.61 -10.40 -35.04
N LEU A 13 19.56 -10.75 -33.74
CA LEU A 13 20.35 -10.04 -32.73
C LEU A 13 21.85 -10.21 -32.97
N ASP A 14 22.28 -11.35 -33.50
CA ASP A 14 23.70 -11.60 -33.80
C ASP A 14 24.22 -10.67 -34.89
N ASP A 15 23.40 -10.34 -35.90
CA ASP A 15 23.76 -9.36 -36.94
C ASP A 15 23.94 -7.94 -36.36
N LEU A 16 23.16 -7.58 -35.33
CA LEU A 16 23.30 -6.31 -34.61
C LEU A 16 24.60 -6.24 -33.80
N PHE A 17 25.06 -7.38 -33.25
CA PHE A 17 26.33 -7.45 -32.53
C PHE A 17 27.54 -7.55 -33.46
N ALA A 18 27.37 -8.08 -34.67
CA ALA A 18 28.42 -8.19 -35.68
C ALA A 18 28.74 -6.84 -36.35
N ASP A 19 27.72 -6.02 -36.61
CA ASP A 19 27.82 -4.70 -37.24
C ASP A 19 27.88 -3.54 -36.22
N ASP A 20 28.70 -3.68 -35.16
CA ASP A 20 28.88 -2.64 -34.13
C ASP A 20 29.92 -1.58 -34.53
N ASP A 21 29.63 -0.83 -35.60
CA ASP A 21 30.52 0.23 -36.14
C ASP A 21 30.80 1.35 -35.11
N LEU A 22 29.93 1.51 -34.11
CA LEU A 22 30.01 2.54 -33.08
C LEU A 22 30.59 2.03 -31.75
N GLY A 23 30.90 0.73 -31.65
CA GLY A 23 31.43 0.10 -30.44
C GLY A 23 30.50 0.17 -29.22
N LEU A 24 29.18 0.29 -29.45
CA LEU A 24 28.17 0.46 -28.40
C LEU A 24 28.01 -0.80 -27.53
N PHE A 25 28.28 -1.98 -28.08
CA PHE A 25 28.11 -3.26 -27.41
C PHE A 25 29.43 -3.83 -26.86
N ALA A 26 30.58 -3.27 -27.23
CA ALA A 26 31.91 -3.75 -26.83
C ALA A 26 32.11 -3.85 -25.30
N ASN A 27 31.42 -3.02 -24.51
CA ASN A 27 31.50 -3.00 -23.04
C ASN A 27 30.30 -3.64 -22.33
N VAL A 28 29.34 -4.20 -23.08
CA VAL A 28 28.16 -4.84 -22.50
C VAL A 28 28.53 -6.26 -22.08
N LYS A 29 28.95 -6.42 -20.82
CA LYS A 29 29.13 -7.74 -20.22
C LYS A 29 27.75 -8.34 -19.93
N ALA A 30 27.57 -9.62 -20.26
CA ALA A 30 26.43 -10.38 -19.80
C ALA A 30 26.33 -10.22 -18.28
N LYS A 31 25.17 -9.76 -17.78
CA LYS A 31 24.92 -9.73 -16.34
C LYS A 31 24.97 -11.18 -15.88
N ASN A 32 26.00 -11.55 -15.12
CA ASN A 32 26.08 -12.85 -14.51
C ASN A 32 24.76 -13.09 -13.79
N GLN A 33 23.99 -14.06 -14.28
CA GLN A 33 22.83 -14.57 -13.58
C GLN A 33 23.36 -15.41 -12.42
N THR A 34 23.91 -14.72 -11.42
CA THR A 34 24.08 -15.31 -10.10
C THR A 34 22.71 -15.87 -9.78
N ARG A 35 22.65 -17.16 -9.40
CA ARG A 35 21.43 -17.83 -8.94
C ARG A 35 20.99 -17.10 -7.67
N SER A 36 20.36 -15.94 -7.87
CA SER A 36 19.97 -15.04 -6.81
C SER A 36 18.89 -15.77 -6.07
N LEU A 37 19.12 -16.02 -4.79
CA LEU A 37 18.05 -16.40 -3.87
C LEU A 37 16.83 -15.54 -4.16
N SER A 38 15.64 -16.13 -4.10
CA SER A 38 14.41 -15.38 -4.31
C SER A 38 14.40 -14.18 -3.36
N ALA A 39 13.80 -13.06 -3.77
CA ALA A 39 13.71 -11.89 -2.90
C ALA A 39 13.06 -12.24 -1.54
N LEU A 40 12.19 -13.26 -1.55
CA LEU A 40 11.58 -13.85 -0.37
C LEU A 40 12.63 -14.57 0.52
N ALA A 41 13.46 -15.43 -0.06
CA ALA A 41 14.53 -16.11 0.67
C ALA A 41 15.57 -15.13 1.23
N GLN A 42 15.94 -14.08 0.48
CA GLN A 42 16.83 -13.03 1.00
C GLN A 42 16.22 -12.29 2.20
N LYS A 43 14.93 -11.96 2.13
CA LYS A 43 14.20 -11.35 3.24
C LYS A 43 14.11 -12.26 4.46
N PHE A 44 13.93 -13.56 4.25
CA PHE A 44 13.88 -14.52 5.34
C PHE A 44 15.25 -14.70 6.01
N LEU A 45 16.33 -14.77 5.23
CA LEU A 45 17.68 -14.80 5.77
C LEU A 45 18.01 -13.54 6.58
N GLU A 46 17.59 -12.36 6.13
CA GLU A 46 17.73 -11.11 6.90
C GLU A 46 17.03 -11.21 8.28
N ILE A 47 15.88 -11.87 8.35
CA ILE A 47 15.19 -12.15 9.62
C ILE A 47 15.99 -13.16 10.46
N THR A 48 16.48 -14.24 9.85
CA THR A 48 17.30 -15.25 10.54
C THR A 48 18.56 -14.61 11.15
N ASP A 49 19.29 -13.81 10.37
CA ASP A 49 20.49 -13.10 10.80
C ASP A 49 20.19 -12.16 11.99
N PHE A 50 19.04 -11.48 11.97
CA PHE A 50 18.59 -10.65 13.09
C PHE A 50 18.37 -11.48 14.36
N VAL A 51 17.74 -12.66 14.23
CA VAL A 51 17.50 -13.56 15.37
C VAL A 51 18.81 -14.13 15.90
N GLU A 52 19.77 -14.47 15.03
CA GLU A 52 21.10 -14.92 15.45
C GLU A 52 21.87 -13.81 16.18
N GLU A 53 21.79 -12.56 15.72
CA GLU A 53 22.49 -11.43 16.36
C GLU A 53 21.85 -11.02 17.69
N LYS A 54 20.52 -10.95 17.75
CA LYS A 54 19.78 -10.43 18.92
C LYS A 54 19.33 -11.51 19.89
N GLY A 55 19.35 -12.78 19.49
CA GLY A 55 18.83 -13.90 20.27
C GLY A 55 17.31 -13.88 20.48
N ARG A 56 16.58 -13.07 19.70
CA ARG A 56 15.13 -12.89 19.82
C ARG A 56 14.47 -12.60 18.47
N GLU A 57 13.20 -12.92 18.34
CA GLU A 57 12.42 -12.55 17.16
C GLU A 57 12.25 -11.02 17.01
N PRO A 58 12.12 -10.51 15.77
CA PRO A 58 11.81 -9.11 15.54
C PRO A 58 10.48 -8.72 16.20
N ASN A 59 10.49 -7.62 16.96
CA ASN A 59 9.33 -7.09 17.66
C ASN A 59 8.67 -5.95 16.86
N PRO A 60 7.33 -5.96 16.69
CA PRO A 60 6.59 -4.89 16.02
C PRO A 60 6.65 -3.52 16.74
N GLN A 61 7.17 -3.44 17.96
CA GLN A 61 7.34 -2.18 18.70
C GLN A 61 8.76 -1.59 18.63
N GLY A 62 9.73 -2.33 18.09
CA GLY A 62 11.15 -1.94 18.04
C GLY A 62 11.47 -0.83 17.03
N ASP A 63 12.73 -0.78 16.61
CA ASP A 63 13.22 0.16 15.60
C ASP A 63 12.53 -0.04 14.24
N LEU A 64 12.60 0.96 13.35
CA LEU A 64 11.92 0.90 12.06
C LEU A 64 12.34 -0.32 11.22
N SER A 65 13.63 -0.68 11.24
CA SER A 65 14.15 -1.88 10.58
C SER A 65 13.56 -3.15 11.17
N GLU A 66 13.56 -3.26 12.49
CA GLU A 66 12.98 -4.40 13.23
C GLU A 66 11.48 -4.55 12.98
N LYS A 67 10.75 -3.43 12.95
CA LYS A 67 9.32 -3.39 12.59
C LYS A 67 9.05 -3.94 11.20
N GLN A 68 9.91 -3.64 10.24
CA GLN A 68 9.79 -4.17 8.88
C GLN A 68 10.06 -5.67 8.84
N LEU A 69 11.03 -6.16 9.60
CA LEU A 69 11.31 -7.59 9.74
C LEU A 69 10.17 -8.34 10.41
N ALA A 70 9.60 -7.79 11.49
CA ALA A 70 8.45 -8.38 12.20
C ALA A 70 7.24 -8.56 11.25
N ARG A 71 6.86 -7.49 10.53
CA ARG A 71 5.78 -7.55 9.54
C ARG A 71 6.06 -8.53 8.41
N SER A 72 7.32 -8.65 8.00
CA SER A 72 7.72 -9.58 6.95
C SER A 72 7.61 -11.03 7.44
N LEU A 73 8.03 -11.31 8.67
CA LEU A 73 7.89 -12.61 9.31
C LEU A 73 6.41 -13.00 9.47
N ASP A 74 5.57 -12.08 9.94
CA ASP A 74 4.13 -12.31 10.05
C ASP A 74 3.48 -12.61 8.70
N LYS A 75 3.87 -11.87 7.66
CA LYS A 75 3.39 -12.10 6.30
C LYS A 75 3.77 -13.48 5.80
N ILE A 76 5.02 -13.90 6.03
CA ILE A 76 5.49 -15.23 5.65
C ILE A 76 4.69 -16.30 6.41
N ARG A 77 4.56 -16.19 7.74
CA ARG A 77 3.78 -17.10 8.58
C ARG A 77 2.31 -17.21 8.16
N SER A 78 1.73 -16.11 7.68
CA SER A 78 0.34 -16.08 7.22
C SER A 78 0.10 -16.82 5.89
N ASN A 79 1.16 -17.05 5.11
CA ASN A 79 1.06 -17.66 3.79
C ASN A 79 1.78 -19.02 3.76
N GLU A 80 1.01 -20.09 3.79
CA GLU A 80 1.52 -21.47 3.80
C GLU A 80 2.41 -21.79 2.58
N ALA A 81 2.15 -21.18 1.41
CA ALA A 81 2.99 -21.37 0.23
C ALA A 81 4.40 -20.79 0.43
N GLN A 82 4.48 -19.63 1.09
CA GLN A 82 5.76 -18.99 1.43
C GLN A 82 6.49 -19.78 2.53
N CYS A 83 5.76 -20.29 3.52
CA CYS A 83 6.34 -21.18 4.53
C CYS A 83 6.95 -22.44 3.90
N LYS A 84 6.28 -23.05 2.92
CA LYS A 84 6.78 -24.24 2.21
C LYS A 84 8.03 -23.94 1.38
N GLU A 85 8.06 -22.82 0.64
CA GLU A 85 9.25 -22.40 -0.12
C GLU A 85 10.46 -22.14 0.78
N LEU A 86 10.22 -21.60 1.98
CA LEU A 86 11.28 -21.22 2.91
C LEU A 86 11.68 -22.31 3.91
N ALA A 87 11.01 -23.47 3.90
CA ALA A 87 11.28 -24.57 4.82
C ALA A 87 12.74 -25.06 4.75
N GLU A 88 13.36 -25.00 3.57
CA GLU A 88 14.78 -25.39 3.39
C GLU A 88 15.76 -24.43 4.10
N PHE A 89 15.33 -23.20 4.36
CA PHE A 89 16.14 -22.15 4.98
C PHE A 89 15.84 -21.98 6.48
N ASP A 90 14.78 -22.60 7.00
CA ASP A 90 14.29 -22.41 8.37
C ASP A 90 15.07 -23.22 9.41
N ARG A 91 16.31 -22.80 9.68
CA ARG A 91 17.19 -23.43 10.68
C ARG A 91 16.73 -23.20 12.11
N LEU A 92 16.03 -22.09 12.36
CA LEU A 92 15.61 -21.65 13.69
C LEU A 92 14.14 -21.98 13.99
N GLN A 93 13.47 -22.72 13.10
CA GLN A 93 12.04 -23.09 13.21
C GLN A 93 11.11 -21.88 13.41
N LEU A 94 11.44 -20.74 12.80
CA LEU A 94 10.67 -19.51 12.89
C LEU A 94 9.32 -19.63 12.17
N LEU A 95 9.16 -20.55 11.22
CA LEU A 95 7.94 -20.69 10.44
C LEU A 95 6.84 -21.51 11.15
N ALA A 96 7.19 -22.23 12.22
CA ALA A 96 6.25 -23.05 12.99
C ALA A 96 5.42 -22.24 14.02
N GLY A 97 5.76 -20.97 14.25
CA GLY A 97 5.06 -20.08 15.17
C GLY A 97 3.74 -19.56 14.60
N LYS A 98 2.66 -19.67 15.38
CA LYS A 98 1.38 -18.99 15.06
C LYS A 98 1.65 -17.48 14.86
N PRO A 99 0.97 -16.81 13.90
CA PRO A 99 1.09 -15.37 13.75
C PRO A 99 0.78 -14.73 15.11
N ASN A 100 1.72 -13.93 15.59
CA ASN A 100 1.64 -13.34 16.93
C ASN A 100 0.62 -12.20 16.90
N ALA A 101 -0.65 -12.56 16.87
CA ALA A 101 -1.77 -11.65 16.90
C ALA A 101 -2.11 -11.26 18.34
N LEU A 102 -1.15 -11.16 19.26
CA LEU A 102 -1.38 -10.59 20.58
C LEU A 102 -0.08 -10.00 21.16
N ASN A 103 -0.06 -8.68 21.29
CA ASN A 103 0.53 -8.10 22.50
C ASN A 103 -0.11 -6.74 22.80
N GLN A 104 -1.17 -6.76 23.61
CA GLN A 104 -1.28 -5.76 24.66
C GLN A 104 -1.02 -6.48 25.98
N ARG A 105 0.07 -6.07 26.67
CA ARG A 105 0.45 -6.45 28.03
C ARG A 105 0.65 -7.96 28.21
N GLU A 106 1.86 -8.45 28.44
CA GLU A 106 2.55 -8.32 29.71
C GLU A 106 4.05 -8.62 29.53
N GLU A 107 4.87 -7.75 30.06
CA GLU A 107 6.27 -8.04 30.38
C GLU A 107 6.32 -8.44 31.85
N LYS A 108 7.19 -9.41 32.20
CA LYS A 108 7.58 -9.87 33.56
C LYS A 108 6.66 -10.98 34.08
N THR A 109 7.13 -12.22 34.26
CA THR A 109 8.13 -12.63 35.26
C THR A 109 8.85 -13.93 34.84
N VAL A 110 10.19 -13.91 34.81
CA VAL A 110 11.09 -14.64 35.74
C VAL A 110 11.22 -16.15 35.46
N ALA A 111 12.48 -16.54 35.32
CA ALA A 111 13.00 -17.88 35.15
C ALA A 111 12.59 -18.86 36.27
N GLU A 112 12.86 -20.16 35.99
CA GLU A 112 13.22 -21.19 36.97
C GLU A 112 12.05 -21.95 37.65
N ALA A 113 11.66 -23.08 37.05
CA ALA A 113 11.86 -24.42 37.64
C ALA A 113 11.15 -25.51 36.81
N VAL A 114 11.95 -26.41 36.25
CA VAL A 114 11.52 -27.73 35.78
C VAL A 114 11.32 -28.61 37.01
N MET A 115 10.16 -29.26 37.13
CA MET A 115 10.06 -30.59 37.75
C MET A 115 9.09 -31.45 36.95
N VAL A 116 9.61 -32.59 36.49
CA VAL A 116 8.88 -33.71 35.91
C VAL A 116 8.37 -34.57 37.06
N GLU A 117 7.08 -34.88 37.12
CA GLU A 117 6.60 -36.08 37.81
C GLU A 117 5.33 -36.62 37.11
N LYS A 118 5.41 -37.88 36.68
CA LYS A 118 4.31 -38.69 36.15
C LYS A 118 3.43 -39.16 37.32
N VAL A 119 2.10 -39.02 37.25
CA VAL A 119 1.15 -40.02 37.80
C VAL A 119 -0.17 -39.99 37.01
N ASP A 120 -0.41 -41.11 36.35
CA ASP A 120 -1.65 -41.87 36.09
C ASP A 120 -3.02 -41.21 35.85
N ALA A 121 -3.69 -41.80 34.88
CA ALA A 121 -5.03 -41.52 34.40
C ALA A 121 -6.12 -41.90 35.42
N GLU A 122 -6.93 -40.92 35.81
CA GLU A 122 -8.37 -41.05 36.07
C GLU A 122 -9.06 -39.73 35.65
N ASN A 123 -10.07 -39.78 34.78
CA ASN A 123 -10.92 -38.66 34.33
C ASN A 123 -12.39 -39.00 34.64
N PRO A 124 -13.36 -38.07 34.64
CA PRO A 124 -13.58 -36.88 35.49
C PRO A 124 -14.94 -36.96 36.23
N PRO A 125 -15.31 -35.92 37.03
CA PRO A 125 -16.44 -35.09 36.60
C PRO A 125 -16.22 -33.60 36.93
N ALA A 126 -15.40 -32.91 36.15
CA ALA A 126 -15.14 -31.48 36.30
C ALA A 126 -15.12 -30.70 34.97
N GLU A 127 -15.28 -31.36 33.82
CA GLU A 127 -15.23 -30.69 32.50
C GLU A 127 -16.48 -29.82 32.24
N GLU A 128 -17.67 -30.26 32.65
CA GLU A 128 -18.94 -29.55 32.37
C GLU A 128 -19.03 -28.18 33.08
N ALA A 129 -18.49 -28.07 34.30
CA ALA A 129 -18.46 -26.81 35.05
C ALA A 129 -17.43 -25.80 34.50
N ILE A 130 -16.37 -26.30 33.86
CA ILE A 130 -15.36 -25.45 33.21
C ILE A 130 -15.91 -24.93 31.87
N GLU A 131 -16.63 -25.76 31.13
CA GLU A 131 -17.28 -25.35 29.88
C GLU A 131 -18.34 -24.26 30.11
N GLU A 132 -19.19 -24.39 31.14
CA GLU A 132 -20.20 -23.38 31.46
C GLU A 132 -19.58 -22.01 31.84
N GLU A 133 -18.44 -22.02 32.55
CA GLU A 133 -17.75 -20.76 32.89
C GLU A 133 -17.02 -20.15 31.68
N ILE A 134 -16.56 -20.97 30.75
CA ILE A 134 -15.97 -20.49 29.49
C ILE A 134 -17.05 -19.87 28.61
N GLU A 135 -18.21 -20.52 28.44
CA GLU A 135 -19.33 -20.00 27.64
C GLU A 135 -19.82 -18.65 28.18
N LYS A 136 -19.98 -18.55 29.51
CA LYS A 136 -20.37 -17.29 30.16
C LYS A 136 -19.36 -16.16 29.93
N LYS A 137 -18.06 -16.44 29.99
CA LYS A 137 -17.01 -15.43 29.71
C LYS A 137 -17.00 -15.02 28.24
N ILE A 138 -17.30 -15.93 27.33
CA ILE A 138 -17.39 -15.62 25.90
C ILE A 138 -18.55 -14.66 25.64
N GLU A 139 -19.72 -14.91 26.23
CA GLU A 139 -20.89 -14.01 26.10
C GLU A 139 -20.60 -12.61 26.64
N GLU A 140 -19.97 -12.50 27.82
CA GLU A 140 -19.58 -11.21 28.41
C GLU A 140 -18.62 -10.41 27.50
N ILE A 141 -17.66 -11.10 26.85
CA ILE A 141 -16.72 -10.47 25.92
C ILE A 141 -17.45 -9.97 24.65
N ILE A 142 -18.41 -10.74 24.14
CA ILE A 142 -19.20 -10.37 22.96
C ILE A 142 -20.05 -9.14 23.29
N GLU A 143 -20.75 -9.12 24.43
CA GLU A 143 -21.55 -7.98 24.88
C GLU A 143 -20.68 -6.72 25.07
N ALA A 144 -19.54 -6.82 25.75
CA ALA A 144 -18.64 -5.69 25.94
C ALA A 144 -18.15 -5.10 24.60
N ARG A 145 -17.83 -5.95 23.63
CA ARG A 145 -17.36 -5.53 22.31
C ARG A 145 -18.47 -4.88 21.48
N THR A 146 -19.70 -5.40 21.53
CA THR A 146 -20.83 -4.80 20.82
C THR A 146 -21.15 -3.40 21.34
N LEU A 147 -21.17 -3.21 22.65
CA LEU A 147 -21.37 -1.88 23.26
C LEU A 147 -20.26 -0.89 22.86
N GLN A 148 -19.01 -1.35 22.79
CA GLN A 148 -17.90 -0.51 22.35
C GLN A 148 -18.03 -0.09 20.89
N ASN A 149 -18.42 -1.00 19.99
CA ASN A 149 -18.65 -0.68 18.59
C ASN A 149 -19.81 0.33 18.43
N ILE A 150 -20.93 0.12 19.12
CA ILE A 150 -22.09 1.05 19.10
C ILE A 150 -21.67 2.44 19.61
N ALA A 151 -20.85 2.52 20.66
CA ALA A 151 -20.34 3.78 21.17
C ALA A 151 -19.46 4.52 20.15
N THR A 152 -18.58 3.80 19.44
CA THR A 152 -17.76 4.39 18.39
C THR A 152 -18.58 4.84 17.19
N GLU A 153 -19.58 4.06 16.78
CA GLU A 153 -20.48 4.41 15.68
C GLU A 153 -21.30 5.66 16.02
N LYS A 154 -21.84 5.76 17.24
CA LYS A 154 -22.57 6.94 17.70
C LYS A 154 -21.69 8.20 17.64
N THR A 155 -20.42 8.09 18.03
CA THR A 155 -19.48 9.21 18.01
C THR A 155 -19.18 9.67 16.58
N VAL A 156 -19.01 8.74 15.64
CA VAL A 156 -18.80 9.05 14.23
C VAL A 156 -20.04 9.73 13.63
N VAL A 157 -21.24 9.22 13.92
CA VAL A 157 -22.49 9.83 13.47
C VAL A 157 -22.62 11.25 14.00
N GLU A 158 -22.30 11.50 15.27
CA GLU A 158 -22.38 12.82 15.88
C GLU A 158 -21.39 13.82 15.25
N GLN A 159 -20.18 13.37 14.92
CA GLN A 159 -19.20 14.18 14.18
C GLN A 159 -19.70 14.52 12.76
N VAL A 160 -20.35 13.58 12.08
CA VAL A 160 -20.92 13.81 10.74
C VAL A 160 -22.07 14.81 10.82
N VAL A 161 -22.98 14.68 11.80
CA VAL A 161 -24.09 15.63 12.00
C VAL A 161 -23.56 17.04 12.25
N GLN A 162 -22.57 17.20 13.15
CA GLN A 162 -21.94 18.50 13.39
C GLN A 162 -21.25 19.08 12.16
N ALA A 163 -20.69 18.24 11.29
CA ALA A 163 -20.07 18.69 10.05
C ALA A 163 -21.11 19.18 9.03
N VAL A 164 -22.26 18.50 8.94
CA VAL A 164 -23.38 18.90 8.07
C VAL A 164 -23.96 20.24 8.51
N GLU A 165 -24.24 20.43 9.80
CA GLU A 165 -24.73 21.71 10.33
C GLU A 165 -23.75 22.88 10.05
N LYS A 166 -22.44 22.63 10.14
CA LYS A 166 -21.43 23.66 9.82
C LYS A 166 -21.46 24.06 8.33
N LEU A 167 -21.77 23.13 7.43
CA LEU A 167 -21.86 23.40 5.99
C LEU A 167 -23.14 24.19 5.65
N GLU A 168 -24.27 23.86 6.25
CA GLU A 168 -25.53 24.59 6.07
C GLU A 168 -25.39 26.05 6.51
N ASN A 169 -24.81 26.28 7.68
CA ASN A 169 -24.53 27.63 8.18
C ASN A 169 -23.52 28.42 7.31
N PHE A 170 -22.69 27.74 6.53
CA PHE A 170 -21.75 28.39 5.61
C PHE A 170 -22.44 28.84 4.31
N ALA A 171 -23.43 28.08 3.82
CA ALA A 171 -24.20 28.42 2.64
C ALA A 171 -25.03 29.70 2.85
N ASP A 172 -25.73 29.82 3.99
CA ASP A 172 -26.53 31.00 4.34
C ASP A 172 -25.70 32.28 4.49
N LYS A 173 -24.39 32.13 4.74
CA LYS A 173 -23.46 33.25 4.92
C LYS A 173 -22.91 33.78 3.59
N GLN A 174 -22.92 32.97 2.53
CA GLN A 174 -22.53 33.40 1.17
C GLN A 174 -23.65 34.21 0.50
N GLU A 175 -24.92 33.88 0.75
CA GLU A 175 -26.06 34.54 0.11
C GLU A 175 -26.28 36.01 0.56
N LYS A 176 -25.77 36.40 1.74
CA LYS A 176 -25.89 37.78 2.25
C LYS A 176 -24.80 38.75 1.76
N ASN A 177 -23.76 38.28 1.08
CA ASN A 177 -22.67 39.16 0.61
C ASN A 177 -22.82 39.65 -0.84
N ASP A 178 -23.78 39.14 -1.61
CA ASP A 178 -23.91 39.46 -3.04
C ASP A 178 -25.01 40.50 -3.37
N THR A 179 -25.64 41.13 -2.37
CA THR A 179 -26.64 42.19 -2.63
C THR A 179 -26.16 43.56 -2.17
N SER A 180 -25.35 44.23 -3.00
CA SER A 180 -25.36 45.69 -3.10
C SER A 180 -24.95 46.14 -4.51
N PRO A 181 -25.76 46.98 -5.19
CA PRO A 181 -25.47 47.46 -6.53
C PRO A 181 -24.65 48.76 -6.47
N ASN A 182 -23.39 48.70 -6.86
CA ASN A 182 -22.61 49.89 -7.18
C ASN A 182 -22.06 49.77 -8.60
N GLU A 183 -22.79 50.43 -9.50
CA GLU A 183 -22.31 50.91 -10.79
C GLU A 183 -20.93 51.56 -10.63
N ALA A 184 -19.87 50.86 -11.03
CA ALA A 184 -18.56 51.43 -11.21
C ALA A 184 -18.12 51.21 -12.66
N LYS A 185 -18.28 52.29 -13.42
CA LYS A 185 -17.82 52.53 -14.78
C LYS A 185 -16.34 52.14 -14.93
N ILE A 186 -16.07 51.03 -15.63
CA ILE A 186 -14.70 50.61 -15.97
C ILE A 186 -14.28 51.33 -17.25
N THR A 187 -13.52 52.41 -17.10
CA THR A 187 -12.69 52.97 -18.17
C THR A 187 -11.49 52.06 -18.38
N VAL A 188 -11.40 51.46 -19.56
CA VAL A 188 -10.23 50.70 -20.02
C VAL A 188 -9.06 51.68 -20.17
N THR A 189 -8.06 51.57 -19.31
CA THR A 189 -6.75 52.21 -19.50
C THR A 189 -5.69 51.15 -19.33
N THR A 190 -5.07 50.81 -20.45
CA THR A 190 -3.87 49.98 -20.60
C THR A 190 -2.73 50.53 -19.75
N PRO A 191 -1.99 49.71 -18.99
CA PRO A 191 -0.63 50.03 -18.62
C PRO A 191 0.37 49.27 -19.49
N GLN A 192 1.37 50.04 -19.90
CA GLN A 192 2.47 49.67 -20.76
C GLN A 192 3.31 48.53 -20.19
N SER A 193 3.70 47.67 -21.12
CA SER A 193 4.91 46.85 -21.08
C SER A 193 6.11 47.67 -20.59
N THR A 194 6.71 47.26 -19.47
CA THR A 194 8.08 47.63 -19.13
C THR A 194 8.87 46.33 -18.98
N SER A 195 9.49 45.93 -20.06
CA SER A 195 10.51 44.89 -20.08
C SER A 195 11.79 45.43 -19.42
N GLN A 196 12.20 44.85 -18.31
CA GLN A 196 13.56 44.98 -17.81
C GLN A 196 14.31 43.71 -18.19
N TRP A 197 15.09 43.80 -19.26
CA TRP A 197 16.07 42.80 -19.65
C TRP A 197 17.31 42.97 -18.79
N VAL A 198 17.72 41.92 -18.09
CA VAL A 198 19.13 41.74 -17.70
C VAL A 198 19.77 40.97 -18.85
N GLU A 199 20.58 41.70 -19.62
CA GLU A 199 21.53 41.14 -20.57
C GLU A 199 22.58 40.33 -19.83
N ASN A 200 22.83 39.11 -20.30
CA ASN A 200 24.19 38.63 -20.47
C ASN A 200 24.23 37.76 -21.72
N ALA A 201 24.81 38.37 -22.76
CA ALA A 201 25.11 37.79 -24.05
C ALA A 201 26.41 36.97 -23.99
N THR A 202 26.43 35.82 -24.67
CA THR A 202 27.43 35.45 -25.69
C THR A 202 26.95 34.17 -26.38
N HIS A 203 26.42 34.30 -27.60
CA HIS A 203 27.07 33.96 -28.89
C HIS A 203 27.31 32.45 -29.05
N ASP A 204 26.90 31.76 -30.12
CA ASP A 204 26.38 32.18 -31.41
C ASP A 204 25.97 30.91 -32.19
N SER A 205 25.09 31.11 -33.18
CA SER A 205 25.04 30.40 -34.47
C SER A 205 24.54 28.93 -34.46
N GLN A 206 23.47 28.53 -35.15
CA GLN A 206 22.70 29.16 -36.23
C GLN A 206 21.36 28.41 -36.44
N ASN A 207 20.29 29.18 -36.67
CA ASN A 207 19.22 29.04 -37.70
C ASN A 207 19.10 27.69 -38.45
N ARG A 208 17.92 27.14 -38.80
CA ARG A 208 16.55 27.65 -39.01
C ARG A 208 15.54 26.48 -39.12
N PRO A 209 14.22 26.76 -39.12
CA PRO A 209 13.14 25.78 -38.98
C PRO A 209 12.67 25.20 -40.32
N VAL A 210 12.19 23.95 -40.28
CA VAL A 210 11.42 23.33 -41.37
C VAL A 210 10.08 22.85 -40.81
N MET A 211 9.06 23.57 -41.24
CA MET A 211 7.71 23.15 -41.62
C MET A 211 7.39 21.63 -41.63
N VAL A 212 6.13 21.33 -41.28
CA VAL A 212 5.31 20.17 -41.73
C VAL A 212 5.53 18.90 -40.88
N GLN A 213 4.53 18.23 -40.30
CA GLN A 213 3.18 17.92 -40.80
C GLN A 213 2.27 17.57 -39.61
N ASN A 214 1.04 18.10 -39.63
CA ASN A 214 -0.07 17.60 -38.81
C ASN A 214 -0.29 16.12 -39.13
N LYS A 215 -0.26 15.27 -38.11
CA LYS A 215 -0.85 13.93 -38.16
C LYS A 215 -1.97 13.89 -37.12
N GLU A 216 -3.18 14.10 -37.62
CA GLU A 216 -4.41 13.77 -36.92
C GLU A 216 -4.41 12.25 -36.67
N GLU A 217 -4.22 11.85 -35.42
CA GLU A 217 -4.66 10.55 -34.94
C GLU A 217 -5.75 10.79 -33.90
N ALA A 218 -6.94 10.28 -34.23
CA ALA A 218 -8.17 10.45 -33.47
C ALA A 218 -8.03 9.91 -32.05
N GLN A 219 -7.96 10.84 -31.11
CA GLN A 219 -8.09 10.59 -29.68
C GLN A 219 -9.54 10.17 -29.38
N CYS A 220 -9.75 8.88 -29.11
CA CYS A 220 -11.03 8.36 -28.61
C CYS A 220 -11.30 8.95 -27.20
N PRO A 221 -12.45 9.61 -26.92
CA PRO A 221 -12.75 10.11 -25.60
C PRO A 221 -13.11 8.94 -24.68
N LYS A 222 -12.12 8.45 -23.93
CA LYS A 222 -12.33 7.54 -22.79
C LYS A 222 -13.29 8.22 -21.82
N SER A 223 -14.48 7.64 -21.68
CA SER A 223 -15.54 8.14 -20.83
C SER A 223 -15.11 8.11 -19.37
N LYS A 224 -15.03 9.30 -18.77
CA LYS A 224 -14.61 9.51 -17.39
C LYS A 224 -15.74 9.22 -16.40
N ARG A 225 -16.31 8.01 -16.27
CA ARG A 225 -17.18 7.66 -15.12
C ARG A 225 -17.16 6.16 -14.71
N PRO A 226 -16.02 5.48 -14.48
CA PRO A 226 -16.04 4.14 -13.87
C PRO A 226 -16.44 4.15 -12.39
N PHE A 227 -16.33 5.30 -11.71
CA PHE A 227 -16.69 5.41 -10.29
C PHE A 227 -18.20 5.43 -10.04
N LEU A 228 -18.99 5.97 -10.96
CA LEU A 228 -20.44 6.09 -10.79
C LEU A 228 -21.16 4.73 -10.97
N THR A 229 -20.63 3.88 -11.85
CA THR A 229 -21.16 2.52 -12.05
C THR A 229 -20.83 1.62 -10.87
N ALA A 230 -19.63 1.72 -10.29
CA ALA A 230 -19.25 0.98 -9.09
C ALA A 230 -20.09 1.38 -7.86
N LEU A 231 -20.34 2.68 -7.67
CA LEU A 231 -21.19 3.18 -6.58
C LEU A 231 -22.64 2.69 -6.71
N MET A 232 -23.19 2.70 -7.93
CA MET A 232 -24.54 2.21 -8.20
C MET A 232 -24.69 0.70 -7.95
N ILE A 233 -23.71 -0.10 -8.37
CA ILE A 233 -23.70 -1.55 -8.09
C ILE A 233 -23.62 -1.81 -6.58
N CYS A 234 -22.82 -1.04 -5.85
CA CYS A 234 -22.70 -1.17 -4.40
C CYS A 234 -23.99 -0.81 -3.67
N LEU A 235 -24.67 0.26 -4.06
CA LEU A 235 -25.98 0.64 -3.50
C LEU A 235 -27.07 -0.40 -3.79
N MET A 236 -27.08 -0.97 -5.00
CA MET A 236 -28.03 -2.03 -5.36
C MET A 236 -27.82 -3.29 -4.51
N MET A 237 -26.57 -3.66 -4.23
CA MET A 237 -26.25 -4.81 -3.36
C MET A 237 -26.72 -4.59 -1.92
N ILE A 238 -26.51 -3.38 -1.38
CA ILE A 238 -26.96 -3.02 -0.03
C ILE A 238 -28.49 -3.09 0.07
N LEU A 239 -29.21 -2.54 -0.92
CA LEU A 239 -30.67 -2.61 -0.97
C LEU A 239 -31.19 -4.05 -1.09
N LEU A 240 -30.51 -4.92 -1.84
CA LEU A 240 -30.87 -6.32 -1.99
C LEU A 240 -30.74 -7.08 -0.66
N VAL A 241 -29.64 -6.86 0.07
CA VAL A 241 -29.43 -7.47 1.40
C VAL A 241 -30.49 -6.98 2.39
N TYR A 242 -30.81 -5.68 2.37
CA TYR A 242 -31.84 -5.11 3.24
C TYR A 242 -33.24 -5.65 2.94
N TRP A 243 -33.56 -5.88 1.66
CA TRP A 243 -34.82 -6.47 1.25
C TRP A 243 -34.94 -7.95 1.65
N ILE A 244 -33.86 -8.73 1.54
CA ILE A 244 -33.82 -10.13 1.99
C ILE A 244 -34.00 -10.23 3.51
N TRP A 245 -33.41 -9.31 4.28
CA TRP A 245 -33.52 -9.31 5.74
C TRP A 245 -34.90 -8.83 6.25
N ALA A 246 -35.66 -8.10 5.43
CA ALA A 246 -36.97 -7.57 5.79
C ALA A 246 -38.16 -8.49 5.45
N MET A 247 -37.92 -9.64 4.79
CA MET A 247 -38.91 -10.71 4.57
C MET A 247 -38.78 -11.80 5.63
#